data_AF-A0A382ZB77-F1
#
_entry.id   AF-A0A382ZB77-F1
#
_cell.length_a   1.000
_cell.length_b   1.000
_cell.length_c   1.000
_cell.angle_alpha   90.00
_cell.angle_beta   90.00
_cell.angle_gamma   90.00
#
_symmetry.space_group_name_H-M   'P 1'
#
loop_
_entity.id
_entity.type
_entity.pdbx_description
1 polymer ?
#
loop_
_entity_poly.entity_id
_entity_poly.type
_entity_poly.pdbx_seq_one_letter_code
_entity_poly.pdbx_strand_id
1 'polypeptide(L)' 'MPDHSLTQMAHLMRRSGFGALSEELEDRVSKGYEETVEELLHPEAIEPVDQYELLRYQPWT' A
#
# COMPACT_ATOMS: atom_id res chain seq x y z
N MET A 1 -12.59 -7.86 20.17
CA MET A 1 -13.07 -7.46 18.84
C MET A 1 -11.85 -7.05 18.04
N PRO A 2 -11.64 -7.51 16.80
CA PRO A 2 -10.57 -6.95 15.97
C PRO A 2 -10.79 -5.45 15.84
N ASP A 3 -9.70 -4.68 15.83
CA ASP A 3 -9.79 -3.24 15.64
C ASP A 3 -10.50 -2.95 14.31
N HIS A 4 -11.59 -2.18 14.39
CA HIS A 4 -12.44 -1.88 13.25
C HIS A 4 -11.66 -1.12 12.16
N SER A 5 -10.79 -0.20 12.58
CA SER A 5 -9.96 0.61 11.69
C SER A 5 -8.97 -0.27 10.91
N LEU A 6 -8.30 -1.19 11.61
CA LEU A 6 -7.38 -2.16 11.00
C LEU A 6 -8.09 -3.08 10.01
N THR A 7 -9.30 -3.52 10.34
CA THR A 7 -10.10 -4.38 9.47
C THR A 7 -10.52 -3.65 8.19
N GLN A 8 -10.97 -2.39 8.31
CA GLN A 8 -11.33 -1.55 7.17
C GLN A 8 -10.13 -1.23 6.29
N MET A 9 -9.00 -0.86 6.90
CA MET A 9 -7.75 -0.57 6.18
C MET A 9 -7.26 -1.81 5.42
N ALA A 10 -7.23 -2.97 6.08
CA ALA A 10 -6.84 -4.22 5.44
C ALA A 10 -7.76 -4.61 4.29
N HIS A 11 -9.07 -4.34 4.42
CA HIS A 11 -10.02 -4.57 3.35
C HIS A 11 -9.81 -3.62 2.16
N LEU A 12 -9.61 -2.32 2.43
CA LEU A 12 -9.30 -1.31 1.42
C LEU A 12 -8.08 -1.71 0.60
N MET A 13 -6.95 -1.96 1.26
CA MET A 13 -5.68 -2.32 0.60
C MET A 13 -5.86 -3.50 -0.35
N ARG A 14 -6.41 -4.61 0.15
CA ARG A 14 -6.67 -5.81 -0.66
C ARG A 14 -7.56 -5.53 -1.86
N ARG A 15 -8.57 -4.65 -1.71
CA ARG A 15 -9.50 -4.35 -2.80
C ARG A 15 -8.94 -3.37 -3.82
N SER A 16 -8.04 -2.49 -3.42
CA SER A 16 -7.28 -1.61 -4.30
C SER A 16 -6.19 -2.33 -5.11
N GLY A 17 -6.01 -3.64 -4.92
CA GLY A 17 -5.00 -4.43 -5.62
C GLY A 17 -3.63 -4.42 -4.93
N PHE A 18 -3.55 -3.83 -3.73
CA PHE A 18 -2.34 -3.77 -2.92
C PHE A 18 -2.40 -4.80 -1.78
N GLY A 19 -1.28 -5.44 -1.51
CA GLY A 19 -1.06 -6.14 -0.24
C GLY A 19 -0.54 -5.17 0.82
N ALA A 20 -0.66 -5.53 2.08
CA ALA A 20 0.07 -4.88 3.17
C ALA A 20 0.33 -5.90 4.28
N LEU A 21 1.52 -5.86 4.84
CA LEU A 21 1.88 -6.57 6.07
C LEU A 21 1.17 -5.92 7.27
N SER A 22 1.12 -6.62 8.40
CA SER A 22 0.45 -6.11 9.61
C SER A 22 1.01 -4.76 10.08
N GLU A 23 2.33 -4.60 10.07
CA GLU A 23 3.00 -3.35 10.44
C GLU A 23 2.59 -2.19 9.52
N GLU A 24 2.61 -2.41 8.20
CA GLU A 24 2.20 -1.39 7.22
C GLU A 24 0.72 -1.02 7.31
N LEU A 25 -0.13 -1.93 7.81
CA LEU A 25 -1.53 -1.65 8.07
C LEU A 25 -1.70 -0.77 9.32
N GLU A 26 -0.92 -1.00 10.37
CA GLU A 26 -0.91 -0.18 11.57
C GLU A 26 -0.43 1.25 11.28
N ASP A 27 0.59 1.38 10.43
CA ASP A 27 1.08 2.68 9.96
C ASP A 27 0.00 3.43 9.16
N ARG A 28 -0.67 2.75 8.22
CA ARG A 28 -1.76 3.36 7.43
C ARG A 28 -2.97 3.71 8.28
N VAL A 29 -3.31 2.91 9.29
CA VAL A 29 -4.36 3.25 10.26
C VAL A 29 -3.97 4.52 11.03
N SER A 30 -2.71 4.64 11.43
CA SER A 30 -2.19 5.82 12.13
C SER A 30 -2.20 7.07 11.26
N LYS A 31 -1.93 6.91 9.95
CA LYS A 31 -2.05 7.96 8.93
C LYS A 31 -3.50 8.39 8.71
N GLY A 32 -4.40 7.41 8.66
CA GLY A 32 -5.83 7.62 8.51
C GLY A 32 -6.36 7.14 7.16
N TYR A 33 -7.66 6.85 7.16
CA TYR A 33 -8.34 6.24 6.02
C TYR A 33 -8.36 7.16 4.79
N GLU A 34 -8.78 8.42 4.97
CA GLU A 34 -8.96 9.36 3.85
C GLU A 34 -7.64 9.65 3.14
N GLU A 35 -6.58 9.93 3.91
CA GLU A 35 -5.26 10.19 3.34
C GLU A 35 -4.72 8.98 2.58
N THR A 36 -4.96 7.76 3.09
CA THR A 36 -4.60 6.53 2.38
C THR A 36 -5.39 6.40 1.06
N VAL A 37 -6.68 6.76 1.05
CA VAL A 37 -7.50 6.73 -0.17
C VAL A 37 -6.98 7.72 -1.21
N GLU A 38 -6.65 8.95 -0.81
CA GLU A 38 -6.09 9.96 -1.72
C GLU A 38 -4.80 9.47 -2.38
N GLU A 39 -3.91 8.80 -1.66
CA GLU A 39 -2.69 8.21 -2.25
C GLU A 39 -3.00 7.10 -3.25
N LEU A 40 -3.97 6.24 -2.94
CA LEU A 40 -4.38 5.16 -3.84
C LEU A 40 -5.04 5.68 -5.12
N LEU A 41 -5.68 6.86 -5.06
CA LEU A 41 -6.29 7.53 -6.21
C LEU A 41 -5.26 8.23 -7.11
N HIS A 42 -4.10 8.58 -6.57
CA HIS A 42 -3.03 9.33 -7.26
C HIS A 42 -1.71 8.56 -7.31
N PRO A 43 -1.67 7.36 -7.95
CA PRO A 43 -0.45 6.56 -8.03
C PRO A 43 0.69 7.26 -8.78
N GLU A 44 0.40 8.23 -9.65
CA GLU A 44 1.39 9.06 -10.33
C GLU A 44 2.21 9.96 -9.40
N ALA A 45 1.72 10.20 -8.18
CA ALA A 45 2.45 10.94 -7.15
C ALA A 45 3.47 10.05 -6.41
N ILE A 46 3.38 8.73 -6.57
CA ILE A 46 4.32 7.76 -5.98
C ILE A 46 5.57 7.71 -6.86
N GLU A 47 6.73 7.77 -6.22
CA GLU A 47 8.01 7.67 -6.94
C GLU A 47 8.09 6.34 -7.70
N PRO A 48 8.38 6.36 -9.01
CA PRO A 48 8.48 5.13 -9.78
C PRO A 48 9.68 4.31 -9.33
N VAL A 49 9.53 2.99 -9.35
CA VAL A 49 10.65 2.08 -9.08
C VAL A 49 11.78 2.29 -10.09
N ASP A 50 13.03 2.26 -9.63
CA ASP A 50 14.19 2.24 -10.52
C ASP A 50 14.18 0.91 -11.29
N GLN A 51 13.87 1.02 -12.59
CA GLN A 51 13.76 -0.13 -13.47
C GLN A 51 15.11 -0.86 -13.62
N TYR A 52 16.23 -0.15 -13.60
CA TYR A 52 17.55 -0.77 -13.71
C TYR A 52 17.92 -1.50 -12.43
N GLU A 53 17.55 -0.98 -11.26
CA GLU A 53 17.72 -1.69 -9.99
C GLU A 53 16.84 -2.94 -9.94
N LEU A 54 15.57 -2.82 -10.32
CA LEU A 54 14.64 -3.95 -10.37
C LEU A 54 15.17 -5.08 -11.26
N LEU A 55 15.62 -4.74 -12.48
CA LEU A 55 16.13 -5.72 -13.43
C LEU A 55 17.44 -6.40 -12.99
N ARG A 56 18.22 -5.82 -12.07
CA ARG A 56 19.39 -6.48 -11.49
C ARG A 56 18.99 -7.64 -10.57
N TYR A 57 17.91 -7.48 -9.80
CA TYR A 57 17.45 -8.50 -8.84
C TYR A 57 16.42 -9.46 -9.43
N GLN A 58 15.54 -8.97 -10.30
CA GLN A 58 14.52 -9.74 -11.00
C GLN A 58 14.67 -9.55 -12.52
N PRO A 59 15.70 -10.16 -13.13
CA PRO A 59 15.87 -10.09 -14.57
C PRO A 59 14.65 -10.73 -15.24
N TRP A 60 13.98 -9.98 -16.11
CA TRP A 60 13.03 -10.55 -17.04
C TRP A 60 13.81 -11.28 -18.13
N THR A 61 13.74 -12.61 -18.12
CA THR A 61 14.12 -13.47 -19.25
C THR A 61 13.10 -13.40 -20.37
#